data_AF-A0A068SW64-F1
#
_entry.id   AF-A0A068SW64-F1
#
_cell.length_a   1.000
_cell.length_b   1.000
_cell.length_c   1.000
_cell.angle_alpha   90.00
_cell.angle_beta   90.00
_cell.angle_gamma   90.00
#
_symmetry.space_group_name_H-M   'P 1'
#
loop_
_entity.id
_entity.type
_entity.pdbx_description
1 polymer ?
#
loop_
_entity_poly.entity_id
_entity_poly.type
_entity_poly.pdbx_seq_one_letter_code
_entity_poly.pdbx_strand_id
1 'polypeptide(L)'
;MAKAPKTEHSELAGEFTDDGITVLVDIYRPAGTQGDWTLEVITEEDDVTTWEEPFPTDREAFDEFLATVERDGIRSFFGEPEPNPAVH
;
A
#
# COMPACT_ATOMS: atom_id res chain seq x y z
N MET A 1 3.47 28.71 -7.52
CA MET A 1 3.52 27.27 -7.88
C MET A 1 3.76 26.52 -6.59
N ALA A 2 2.75 25.84 -6.06
CA ALA A 2 2.94 25.00 -4.87
C ALA A 2 3.85 23.84 -5.27
N LYS A 3 5.01 23.71 -4.63
CA LYS A 3 5.82 22.50 -4.77
C LYS A 3 4.98 21.36 -4.21
N ALA A 4 4.80 20.28 -4.99
CA ALA A 4 4.20 19.07 -4.47
C ALA A 4 4.88 18.72 -3.13
N PRO A 5 4.12 18.35 -2.09
CA PRO A 5 4.71 17.91 -0.84
C PRO A 5 5.71 16.78 -1.15
N LYS A 6 6.93 16.91 -0.63
CA LYS A 6 7.93 15.86 -0.78
C LYS A 6 7.56 14.71 0.14
N THR A 7 7.51 13.50 -0.39
CA THR A 7 7.41 12.27 0.38
C THR A 7 8.79 11.63 0.53
N GLU A 8 8.99 10.87 1.61
CA GLU A 8 10.09 9.93 1.74
C GLU A 8 9.50 8.51 1.78
N HIS A 9 10.24 7.55 1.21
CA HIS A 9 9.82 6.16 1.10
C HIS A 9 10.61 5.30 2.08
N SER A 10 9.96 4.27 2.61
CA SER A 10 10.60 3.26 3.47
C SER A 10 11.58 2.41 2.66
N GLU A 11 12.58 1.85 3.34
CA GLU A 11 13.46 0.81 2.80
C GLU A 11 12.73 -0.53 2.57
N LEU A 12 11.53 -0.69 3.14
CA LEU A 12 10.64 -1.84 2.94
C LEU A 12 9.77 -1.70 1.69
N ALA A 13 9.73 -0.51 1.08
CA ALA A 13 9.06 -0.31 -0.19
C ALA A 13 9.86 -0.98 -1.32
N GLY A 14 9.16 -1.59 -2.28
CA GLY A 14 9.78 -2.28 -3.40
C GLY A 14 8.89 -3.33 -4.04
N GLU A 15 9.43 -3.99 -5.06
CA GLU A 15 8.75 -5.07 -5.73
C GLU A 15 8.65 -6.30 -4.82
N PHE A 16 7.47 -6.90 -4.78
CA PHE A 16 7.20 -8.15 -4.10
C PHE A 16 6.59 -9.13 -5.08
N THR A 17 7.15 -10.34 -5.14
CA THR A 17 6.69 -11.40 -6.04
C THR A 17 6.28 -12.63 -5.24
N ASP A 18 5.06 -13.11 -5.47
CA ASP A 18 4.53 -14.37 -4.92
C ASP A 18 3.69 -15.09 -5.98
N ASP A 19 3.80 -16.43 -6.05
CA ASP A 19 3.10 -17.27 -7.04
C ASP A 19 3.22 -16.80 -8.51
N GLY A 20 4.35 -16.14 -8.86
CA GLY A 20 4.61 -15.59 -10.19
C GLY A 20 3.90 -14.27 -10.50
N ILE A 21 3.27 -13.64 -9.50
CA ILE A 21 2.62 -12.33 -9.59
C ILE A 21 3.50 -11.31 -8.89
N THR A 22 3.70 -10.15 -9.51
CA THR A 22 4.49 -9.06 -8.92
C THR A 22 3.60 -7.86 -8.62
N VAL A 23 3.81 -7.25 -7.47
CA VAL A 23 3.23 -5.96 -7.10
C VAL A 23 4.33 -5.04 -6.59
N LEU A 24 4.14 -3.73 -6.71
CA LEU A 24 4.97 -2.73 -6.06
C LEU A 24 4.32 -2.36 -4.73
N VAL A 25 5.02 -2.64 -3.64
CA VAL A 25 4.65 -2.16 -2.30
C VAL A 25 5.26 -0.78 -2.13
N ASP A 26 4.43 0.26 -2.06
CA ASP A 26 4.88 1.61 -1.77
C ASP A 26 4.50 2.02 -0.35
N ILE A 27 5.50 2.36 0.45
CA ILE A 27 5.35 2.77 1.84
C ILE A 27 6.01 4.12 1.99
N TYR A 28 5.21 5.17 2.23
CA TYR A 28 5.71 6.54 2.22
C TYR A 28 5.08 7.42 3.30
N ARG A 29 5.73 8.54 3.61
CA ARG A 29 5.20 9.56 4.51
C ARG A 29 5.68 10.96 4.10
N PRO A 30 5.14 12.06 4.68
CA PRO A 30 5.65 13.40 4.44
C PRO A 30 7.13 13.53 4.84
N ALA A 31 7.98 13.90 3.90
CA ALA A 31 9.43 13.91 4.08
C ALA A 31 9.87 14.86 5.19
N GLY A 32 10.79 14.39 6.03
CA GLY A 32 11.35 15.20 7.13
C GLY A 32 10.38 15.40 8.29
N THR A 33 9.35 14.56 8.38
CA THR A 33 8.42 14.51 9.51
C THR A 33 8.49 13.16 10.22
N GLN A 34 7.90 13.08 11.41
CA GLN A 34 7.61 11.82 12.09
C GLN A 34 6.13 11.48 11.93
N GLY A 35 5.52 11.86 10.80
CA GLY A 35 4.14 11.51 10.50
C GLY A 35 3.97 10.02 10.26
N ASP A 36 2.72 9.59 10.28
CA ASP A 36 2.34 8.21 10.00
C ASP A 36 2.63 7.83 8.54
N TRP A 37 2.77 6.53 8.32
CA TRP A 37 3.11 5.92 7.04
C TRP A 37 1.85 5.51 6.30
N THR A 38 1.82 5.80 5.01
CA THR A 38 0.81 5.30 4.08
C THR A 38 1.34 4.05 3.40
N LEU A 39 0.48 3.05 3.24
CA LEU A 39 0.73 1.86 2.43
C LEU A 39 -0.12 1.93 1.16
N GLU A 40 0.53 1.71 0.02
CA GLU A 40 -0.09 1.48 -1.26
C GLU A 40 0.48 0.20 -1.88
N VAL A 41 -0.37 -0.56 -2.55
CA VAL A 41 0.04 -1.69 -3.38
C VAL A 41 -0.40 -1.39 -4.80
N ILE A 42 0.58 -1.36 -5.71
CA ILE A 42 0.38 -1.07 -7.13
C ILE A 42 0.60 -2.36 -7.92
N THR A 43 -0.38 -2.76 -8.71
CA THR A 43 -0.28 -3.94 -9.57
C THR A 43 0.47 -3.63 -10.87
N GLU A 44 0.84 -4.66 -11.62
CA GLU A 44 1.37 -4.51 -12.99
C GLU A 44 0.35 -3.88 -13.97
N GLU A 45 -0.93 -3.82 -13.60
CA GLU A 45 -2.01 -3.19 -14.36
C GLU A 45 -2.25 -1.71 -13.96
N ASP A 46 -1.37 -1.15 -13.13
CA ASP A 46 -1.48 0.20 -12.54
C ASP A 46 -2.70 0.40 -11.61
N ASP A 47 -3.34 -0.68 -11.15
CA ASP A 47 -4.35 -0.62 -10.09
C ASP A 47 -3.68 -0.36 -8.74
N VAL A 48 -4.28 0.54 -7.95
CA VAL A 48 -3.74 0.95 -6.65
C VAL A 48 -4.71 0.58 -5.54
N THR A 49 -4.22 -0.20 -4.58
CA THR A 49 -4.89 -0.44 -3.31
C THR A 49 -4.23 0.41 -2.24
N THR A 50 -4.97 1.37 -1.68
CA THR A 50 -4.50 2.24 -0.60
C THR A 50 -5.22 1.90 0.69
N TRP A 51 -4.48 1.82 1.80
CA TRP A 51 -5.08 1.65 3.13
C TRP A 51 -5.56 3.00 3.65
N GLU A 52 -6.80 3.04 4.17
CA GLU A 52 -7.41 4.27 4.67
C GLU A 52 -6.78 4.76 5.99
N GLU A 53 -6.40 3.82 6.87
CA GLU A 53 -5.75 4.12 8.14
C GLU A 53 -4.22 4.07 7.98
N PRO A 54 -3.49 5.14 8.33
CA PRO A 54 -2.04 5.15 8.24
C PRO A 54 -1.39 4.40 9.42
N PHE A 55 -0.14 3.99 9.25
CA PHE A 55 0.60 3.16 10.18
C PHE A 55 1.63 3.96 10.99
N PRO A 56 1.82 3.67 12.29
CA PRO A 56 2.83 4.36 13.11
C PRO A 56 4.27 4.10 12.64
N THR A 57 4.51 2.91 12.07
CA THR A 57 5.82 2.50 11.55
C THR A 57 5.68 1.91 10.15
N ASP A 58 6.74 2.05 9.35
CA ASP A 58 6.84 1.41 8.04
C ASP A 58 6.81 -0.12 8.15
N ARG A 59 7.32 -0.65 9.27
CA ARG A 59 7.24 -2.08 9.56
C ARG A 59 5.81 -2.57 9.74
N GLU A 60 4.98 -1.84 10.47
CA GLU A 60 3.56 -2.18 10.65
C GLU A 60 2.81 -2.13 9.32
N ALA A 61 3.11 -1.13 8.46
CA ALA A 61 2.59 -1.09 7.10
C ALA A 61 2.97 -2.35 6.30
N PHE A 62 4.25 -2.73 6.30
CA PHE A 62 4.70 -3.92 5.58
C PHE A 62 4.13 -5.23 6.15
N ASP A 63 4.01 -5.34 7.47
CA ASP A 63 3.41 -6.51 8.11
C ASP A 63 1.91 -6.64 7.76
N GLU A 64 1.17 -5.53 7.60
CA GLU A 64 -0.22 -5.54 7.13
C GLU A 64 -0.33 -5.98 5.65
N PHE A 65 0.61 -5.55 4.80
CA PHE A 65 0.71 -6.06 3.43
C PHE A 65 0.87 -7.59 3.41
N LEU A 66 1.81 -8.11 4.21
CA LEU A 66 2.02 -9.56 4.32
C LEU A 66 0.79 -10.27 4.86
N ALA A 67 0.14 -9.72 5.88
CA ALA A 67 -1.08 -10.28 6.44
C ALA A 67 -2.22 -10.35 5.41
N THR A 68 -2.35 -9.34 4.55
CA THR A 68 -3.32 -9.34 3.44
C THR A 68 -2.99 -10.41 2.41
N VAL A 69 -1.72 -10.53 2.02
CA VAL A 69 -1.25 -11.60 1.12
C VAL A 69 -1.50 -12.99 1.72
N GLU A 70 -1.25 -13.18 3.02
CA GLU A 70 -1.52 -14.44 3.71
C GLU A 70 -3.01 -14.76 3.83
N ARG A 71 -3.86 -13.74 4.05
CA ARG A 71 -5.31 -13.88 4.24
C ARG A 71 -6.07 -14.09 2.93
N ASP A 72 -5.81 -13.24 1.94
CA ASP A 72 -6.60 -13.11 0.71
C ASP A 72 -5.82 -13.56 -0.53
N GLY A 73 -4.51 -13.73 -0.42
CA GLY A 73 -3.61 -14.04 -1.54
C GLY A 73 -3.21 -12.80 -2.33
N ILE A 74 -2.02 -12.82 -2.93
CA ILE A 74 -1.50 -11.70 -3.74
C ILE A 74 -2.42 -11.35 -4.94
N ARG A 75 -3.20 -12.32 -5.44
CA ARG A 75 -4.19 -12.12 -6.51
C ARG A 75 -5.33 -11.19 -6.10
N SER A 76 -5.56 -10.98 -4.80
CA SER A 76 -6.64 -10.11 -4.30
C SER A 76 -6.46 -8.64 -4.72
N PHE A 77 -5.26 -8.23 -5.14
CA PHE A 77 -5.00 -6.89 -5.65
C PHE A 77 -5.42 -6.69 -7.12
N PHE A 78 -5.71 -7.76 -7.85
CA PHE A 78 -6.07 -7.75 -9.28
C PHE A 78 -7.60 -7.95 -9.45
N GLY A 79 -8.40 -6.93 -9.08
CA GLY A 79 -9.86 -6.83 -9.22
C GLY A 79 -10.72 -7.78 -8.33
N GLU A 80 -11.83 -7.39 -7.68
CA GLU A 80 -12.56 -6.12 -7.50
C GLU A 80 -12.55 -5.70 -5.99
N PRO A 81 -12.26 -4.45 -5.62
CA PRO A 81 -13.03 -3.76 -4.58
C PRO A 81 -14.25 -3.14 -5.28
N GLU A 82 -15.52 -3.43 -5.00
CA GLU A 82 -16.27 -3.17 -3.76
C GLU A 82 -17.61 -3.96 -3.76
N PRO A 83 -18.17 -4.41 -2.62
CA PRO A 83 -19.58 -4.19 -2.37
C PRO A 83 -19.72 -2.74 -1.87
N ASN A 84 -20.04 -1.83 -2.80
CA ASN A 84 -20.74 -0.56 -2.62
C ASN A 84 -21.20 -0.31 -1.17
N PRO A 85 -20.83 0.80 -0.49
CA PRO A 85 -21.36 1.06 0.84
C PRO A 85 -22.89 1.04 0.74
N ALA A 86 -23.51 0.05 1.37
CA ALA A 86 -24.95 -0.03 1.49
C ALA A 86 -25.40 1.27 2.14
N VAL A 87 -25.95 2.16 1.31
CA VAL A 87 -26.71 3.32 1.74
C VAL A 87 -27.82 2.80 2.65
N HIS A 88 -27.65 3.02 3.95
CA HIS A 88 -28.65 2.79 4.99
C HIS A 88 -29.52 4.04 5.16
#